data_AF-A0A946TZ29-F1
#
_entry.id   AF-A0A946TZ29-F1
#
_cell.length_a   1.000
_cell.length_b   1.000
_cell.length_c   1.000
_cell.angle_alpha   90.00
_cell.angle_beta   90.00
_cell.angle_gamma   90.00
#
_symmetry.space_group_name_H-M   'P 1'
#
loop_
_entity.id
_entity.type
_entity.pdbx_description
1 polymer ?
#
loop_
_entity_poly.entity_id
_entity_poly.type
_entity_poly.pdbx_seq_one_letter_code
_entity_poly.pdbx_strand_id
1 'polypeptide(L)'
;MTDWGCHGFGGALFACNLHETGPVKITPPDGKDVQQLTYEFANGIKIYHGGGWGGLLSFRGTENEIPFKNNSKNRPNPPSVHIPNYKGQGGLSGDFIHCVRSREKPFRDIERAPRTATHCHLGNIAYWLKKEIIWDPEKEEVIGDPEVSRWIDRPKREPFTIG
;
A
#
# COMPACT_ATOMS: atom_id res chain seq x y z
N MET A 1 1.83 -5.66 -11.53
CA MET A 1 1.24 -5.30 -10.22
C MET A 1 0.33 -4.07 -10.26
N THR A 2 0.61 -3.06 -11.09
CA THR A 2 0.03 -1.71 -10.99
C THR A 2 -1.47 -1.56 -11.31
N ASP A 3 -2.10 -2.55 -11.92
CA ASP A 3 -3.55 -2.56 -12.16
C ASP A 3 -4.29 -3.00 -10.88
N TRP A 4 -4.45 -4.31 -10.68
CA TRP A 4 -5.13 -4.87 -9.50
C TRP A 4 -4.42 -4.64 -8.15
N GLY A 5 -3.11 -4.40 -8.15
CA GLY A 5 -2.34 -4.23 -6.91
C GLY A 5 -2.81 -3.04 -6.10
N CYS A 6 -3.31 -1.98 -6.73
CA CYS A 6 -3.81 -0.82 -6.01
C CYS A 6 -5.04 -1.13 -5.14
N HIS A 7 -5.86 -2.12 -5.53
CA HIS A 7 -6.98 -2.61 -4.71
C HIS A 7 -6.48 -3.37 -3.48
N GLY A 8 -5.48 -4.25 -3.65
CA GLY A 8 -4.90 -5.05 -2.57
C GLY A 8 -4.12 -4.19 -1.57
N PHE A 9 -3.10 -3.46 -2.03
CA PHE A 9 -2.31 -2.57 -1.18
C PHE A 9 -3.17 -1.48 -0.56
N GLY A 10 -4.10 -0.89 -1.32
CA GLY A 10 -4.96 0.15 -0.80
C GLY A 10 -5.80 -0.32 0.40
N GLY A 11 -6.31 -1.55 0.36
CA GLY A 11 -7.00 -2.17 1.49
C GLY A 11 -6.07 -2.50 2.66
N ALA A 12 -4.89 -3.07 2.38
CA ALA A 12 -3.90 -3.41 3.40
C ALA A 12 -3.41 -2.17 4.17
N LEU A 13 -3.00 -1.13 3.45
CA LEU A 13 -2.53 0.12 4.03
C LEU A 13 -3.60 0.83 4.85
N PHE A 14 -4.85 0.78 4.40
CA PHE A 14 -5.95 1.34 5.16
C PHE A 14 -6.18 0.56 6.46
N ALA A 15 -6.33 -0.77 6.37
CA ALA A 15 -6.62 -1.63 7.52
C ALA A 15 -5.51 -1.64 8.58
N CYS A 16 -4.25 -1.46 8.16
CA CYS A 16 -3.10 -1.39 9.07
C CYS A 16 -2.73 0.03 9.50
N ASN A 17 -3.51 1.06 9.11
CA ASN A 17 -3.21 2.47 9.38
C ASN A 17 -1.82 2.93 8.87
N LEU A 18 -1.44 2.48 7.67
CA LEU A 18 -0.15 2.76 7.01
C LEU A 18 -0.30 3.67 5.78
N HIS A 19 -1.51 4.17 5.51
CA HIS A 19 -1.85 4.90 4.28
C HIS A 19 -1.30 6.34 4.23
N GLU A 20 -0.63 6.80 5.28
CA GLU A 20 0.04 8.10 5.36
C GLU A 20 1.58 7.98 5.38
N THR A 21 2.11 6.76 5.24
CA THR A 21 3.54 6.48 5.18
C THR A 21 3.83 5.42 4.11
N GLY A 22 5.06 4.91 4.07
CA GLY A 22 5.51 3.85 3.16
C GLY A 22 6.44 2.84 3.85
N PRO A 23 6.83 1.79 3.14
CA PRO A 23 7.75 0.79 3.66
C PRO A 23 9.14 1.42 3.81
N VAL A 24 9.94 0.98 4.78
CA VAL A 24 11.35 1.37 4.88
C VAL A 24 12.27 0.41 4.12
N LYS A 25 11.76 -0.79 3.82
CA LYS A 25 12.52 -1.83 3.13
C LYS A 25 11.60 -2.72 2.29
N ILE A 26 12.07 -3.09 1.11
CA ILE A 26 11.39 -3.99 0.19
C ILE A 26 12.36 -5.10 -0.23
N THR A 27 12.04 -6.35 0.10
CA THR A 27 12.90 -7.51 -0.17
C THR A 27 12.20 -8.43 -1.18
N PRO A 28 12.77 -8.64 -2.38
CA PRO A 28 12.21 -9.56 -3.38
C PRO A 28 12.35 -11.02 -2.94
N PRO A 29 11.52 -11.94 -3.46
CA PRO A 29 11.70 -13.35 -3.17
C PRO A 29 12.97 -13.88 -3.82
N ASP A 30 13.67 -14.76 -3.10
CA ASP A 30 14.95 -15.35 -3.51
C ASP A 30 14.82 -16.83 -3.91
N GLY A 31 13.61 -17.40 -3.79
CA GLY A 31 13.35 -18.82 -4.03
C GLY A 31 13.90 -19.76 -2.94
N LYS A 32 14.32 -19.20 -1.79
CA LYS A 32 14.90 -19.90 -0.64
C LYS A 32 14.24 -19.44 0.65
N ASP A 33 14.82 -18.47 1.34
CA ASP A 33 14.39 -18.04 2.67
C ASP A 33 13.30 -16.96 2.58
N VAL A 34 13.34 -16.16 1.51
CA VAL A 34 12.33 -15.14 1.21
C VAL A 34 11.38 -15.67 0.14
N GLN A 35 10.27 -16.23 0.59
CA GLN A 35 9.27 -16.87 -0.28
C GLN A 35 8.42 -15.87 -1.06
N GLN A 36 8.19 -14.67 -0.49
CA GLN A 36 7.30 -13.65 -1.03
C GLN A 36 7.99 -12.29 -1.05
N LEU A 37 7.58 -11.44 -1.98
CA LEU A 37 7.99 -10.04 -1.97
C LEU A 37 7.47 -9.40 -0.68
N THR A 38 8.40 -8.91 0.14
CA THR A 38 8.11 -8.46 1.50
C THR A 38 8.35 -6.96 1.61
N TYR A 39 7.38 -6.25 2.17
CA TYR A 39 7.47 -4.83 2.52
C TYR A 39 7.52 -4.71 4.03
N GLU A 40 8.54 -4.05 4.57
CA GLU A 40 8.69 -3.82 6.01
C GLU A 40 8.49 -2.34 6.31
N PHE A 41 7.67 -2.02 7.32
CA PHE A 41 7.40 -0.66 7.78
C PHE A 41 8.16 -0.35 9.05
N ALA A 42 8.39 0.94 9.34
CA ALA A 42 9.15 1.38 10.51
C ALA A 42 8.55 0.89 11.84
N ASN A 43 7.23 0.68 11.90
CA ASN A 43 6.53 0.17 13.08
C ASN A 43 6.57 -1.38 13.21
N GLY A 44 7.32 -2.07 12.36
CA GLY A 44 7.46 -3.53 12.36
C GLY A 44 6.35 -4.29 11.63
N ILE A 45 5.31 -3.63 11.12
CA ILE A 45 4.31 -4.28 10.27
C ILE A 45 4.97 -4.73 8.97
N LYS A 46 4.59 -5.92 8.50
CA LYS A 46 5.02 -6.45 7.20
C LYS A 46 3.83 -6.71 6.30
N ILE A 47 3.97 -6.37 5.02
CA ILE A 47 3.03 -6.75 3.96
C ILE A 47 3.75 -7.74 3.03
N TYR A 48 3.10 -8.86 2.74
CA TYR A 48 3.62 -9.87 1.82
C TYR A 48 2.80 -9.86 0.54
N HIS A 49 3.47 -9.71 -0.59
CA HIS A 49 2.84 -9.76 -1.91
C HIS A 49 2.96 -11.18 -2.48
N GLY A 50 1.81 -11.73 -2.88
CA GLY A 50 1.66 -13.13 -3.30
C GLY A 50 0.27 -13.72 -3.04
N GLY A 51 -0.65 -12.94 -2.47
CA GLY A 51 -1.99 -13.37 -2.08
C GLY A 51 -2.07 -13.72 -0.61
N GLY A 52 -3.23 -13.45 0.00
CA GLY A 52 -3.53 -13.84 1.37
C GLY A 52 -4.06 -15.28 1.45
N TRP A 53 -4.02 -15.86 2.65
CA TRP A 53 -4.61 -17.17 2.91
C TRP A 53 -6.10 -17.15 2.56
N GLY A 54 -6.50 -17.88 1.53
CA GLY A 54 -7.89 -17.98 1.09
C GLY A 54 -8.40 -16.82 0.21
N GLY A 55 -7.53 -15.92 -0.29
CA GLY A 55 -7.89 -14.93 -1.32
C GLY A 55 -7.01 -13.68 -1.37
N LEU A 56 -7.61 -12.51 -1.62
CA LEU A 56 -6.84 -11.30 -1.94
C LEU A 56 -6.09 -10.71 -0.74
N LEU A 57 -6.74 -10.68 0.43
CA LEU A 57 -6.19 -10.02 1.62
C LEU A 57 -6.55 -10.80 2.89
N SER A 58 -5.53 -11.10 3.69
CA SER A 58 -5.63 -11.75 4.99
C SER A 58 -4.72 -11.03 5.98
N PHE A 59 -5.07 -11.06 7.26
CA PHE A 59 -4.35 -10.33 8.31
C PHE A 59 -3.91 -11.31 9.41
N ARG A 60 -2.72 -11.07 9.95
CA ARG A 60 -2.19 -11.80 11.10
C ARG A 60 -1.79 -10.80 12.17
N GLY A 61 -2.47 -10.84 13.30
CA GLY A 61 -2.11 -10.09 14.50
C GLY A 61 -1.37 -10.97 15.51
N THR A 62 -1.06 -10.41 16.68
CA THR A 62 -0.41 -11.12 17.79
C THR A 62 -1.33 -12.14 18.45
N GLU A 63 -2.64 -11.92 18.44
CA GLU A 63 -3.62 -12.80 19.08
C GLU A 63 -4.27 -13.77 18.11
N ASN A 64 -4.58 -13.33 16.89
CA ASN A 64 -5.41 -14.07 15.95
C ASN A 64 -5.10 -13.71 14.48
N GLU A 65 -5.64 -14.53 13.58
CA GLU A 65 -5.59 -14.34 12.14
C GLU A 65 -6.99 -14.17 11.55
N ILE A 66 -7.10 -13.34 10.52
CA ILE A 66 -8.33 -13.09 9.77
C ILE A 66 -8.07 -13.45 8.29
N PRO A 67 -8.58 -14.59 7.80
CA PRO A 67 -8.43 -14.98 6.40
C PRO A 67 -9.39 -14.18 5.51
N PHE A 68 -9.11 -14.14 4.20
CA PHE A 68 -9.94 -13.44 3.21
C PHE A 68 -11.39 -13.95 3.20
N LYS A 69 -11.58 -15.26 3.05
CA LYS A 69 -12.89 -15.92 3.20
C LYS A 69 -13.09 -16.31 4.66
N ASN A 70 -13.54 -15.35 5.48
CA ASN A 70 -14.00 -15.66 6.82
C ASN A 70 -15.53 -15.86 6.83
N ASN A 71 -15.98 -17.02 7.30
CA ASN A 71 -17.39 -17.36 7.44
C ASN A 71 -18.03 -16.36 8.41
N SER A 72 -18.95 -15.52 7.92
CA SER A 72 -19.45 -14.34 8.66
C SER A 72 -20.05 -14.67 10.03
N LYS A 73 -20.49 -15.92 10.22
CA LYS A 73 -21.12 -16.41 11.46
C LYS A 73 -20.18 -16.47 12.68
N ASN A 74 -18.86 -16.57 12.48
CA ASN A 74 -17.88 -16.73 13.58
C ASN A 74 -16.87 -15.57 13.67
N ARG A 75 -17.19 -14.40 13.10
CA ARG A 75 -16.29 -13.24 13.21
C ARG A 75 -16.34 -12.69 14.63
N PRO A 76 -15.21 -12.55 15.33
CA PRO A 76 -15.20 -11.82 16.58
C PRO A 76 -15.69 -10.40 16.33
N ASN A 77 -16.37 -9.80 17.31
CA ASN A 77 -16.73 -8.40 17.22
C ASN A 77 -15.45 -7.59 17.03
N PRO A 78 -15.39 -6.72 16.00
CA PRO A 78 -14.24 -5.86 15.85
C PRO A 78 -14.09 -4.99 17.10
N PRO A 79 -12.85 -4.68 17.52
CA PRO A 79 -12.64 -3.73 18.60
C PRO A 79 -13.32 -2.40 18.23
N SER A 80 -13.78 -1.67 19.24
CA SER A 80 -14.37 -0.34 19.04
C SER A 80 -13.28 0.66 18.70
N VAL A 81 -12.93 0.71 17.41
CA VAL A 81 -11.93 1.62 16.85
C VAL A 81 -12.60 2.49 15.81
N HIS A 82 -12.27 3.78 15.79
CA HIS A 82 -12.74 4.66 14.75
C HIS A 82 -12.13 4.27 13.40
N ILE A 83 -12.99 3.90 12.46
CA ILE A 83 -12.63 3.66 11.07
C ILE A 83 -13.20 4.82 10.26
N PRO A 84 -12.36 5.64 9.60
CA PRO A 84 -12.88 6.70 8.75
C PRO A 84 -13.81 6.11 7.68
N ASN A 85 -14.84 6.86 7.29
CA ASN A 85 -15.86 6.37 6.36
C ASN A 85 -16.27 7.49 5.39
N TYR A 86 -17.03 7.12 4.36
CA TYR A 86 -17.62 8.06 3.42
C TYR A 86 -18.47 9.10 4.14
N LYS A 87 -18.36 10.34 3.70
CA LYS A 87 -19.26 11.44 4.06
C LYS A 87 -20.45 11.48 3.10
N GLY A 88 -21.54 12.12 3.52
CA GLY A 88 -22.76 12.21 2.71
C GLY A 88 -23.45 10.85 2.52
N GLN A 89 -24.14 10.70 1.38
CA GLN A 89 -24.92 9.49 1.04
C GLN A 89 -24.59 9.02 -0.37
N GLY A 90 -24.60 7.71 -0.61
CA GLY A 90 -24.34 7.12 -1.93
C GLY A 90 -22.89 6.64 -2.17
N GLY A 91 -22.13 6.37 -1.11
CA GLY A 91 -20.77 5.82 -1.19
C GLY A 91 -19.74 6.82 -1.74
N LEU A 92 -18.79 6.34 -2.55
CA LEU A 92 -17.68 7.14 -3.09
C LEU A 92 -18.15 8.42 -3.81
N SER A 93 -19.16 8.32 -4.67
CA SER A 93 -19.70 9.48 -5.39
C SER A 93 -20.35 10.49 -4.44
N GLY A 94 -21.01 10.00 -3.39
CA GLY A 94 -21.60 10.81 -2.34
C GLY A 94 -20.55 11.57 -1.51
N ASP A 95 -19.48 10.88 -1.12
CA ASP A 95 -18.34 11.45 -0.40
C ASP A 95 -17.71 12.58 -1.18
N PHE A 96 -17.46 12.36 -2.48
CA PHE A 96 -16.91 13.38 -3.36
C PHE A 96 -17.81 14.63 -3.44
N ILE A 97 -19.10 14.45 -3.72
CA ILE A 97 -20.05 15.58 -3.84
C ILE A 97 -20.16 16.34 -2.52
N HIS A 98 -20.19 15.63 -1.40
CA HIS A 98 -20.21 16.24 -0.07
C HIS A 98 -18.96 17.11 0.14
N CYS A 99 -17.77 16.55 -0.08
CA CYS A 99 -16.50 17.24 0.15
C CYS A 99 -16.29 18.45 -0.75
N VAL A 100 -16.72 18.37 -2.02
CA VAL A 100 -16.71 19.53 -2.94
C VAL A 100 -17.55 20.68 -2.38
N ARG A 101 -18.72 20.38 -1.81
CA ARG A 101 -19.64 21.39 -1.26
C ARG A 101 -19.16 21.96 0.08
N SER A 102 -18.70 21.09 0.99
CA SER A 102 -18.27 21.50 2.33
C SER A 102 -16.84 22.01 2.39
N ARG A 103 -16.06 21.83 1.31
CA ARG A 103 -14.60 22.09 1.27
C ARG A 103 -13.80 21.24 2.26
N GLU A 104 -14.38 20.12 2.69
CA GLU A 104 -13.66 19.13 3.47
C GLU A 104 -12.88 18.15 2.59
N LYS A 105 -11.95 17.41 3.20
CA LYS A 105 -11.23 16.33 2.53
C LYS A 105 -12.10 15.06 2.42
N PRO A 106 -12.05 14.35 1.27
CA PRO A 106 -12.72 13.06 1.12
C PRO A 106 -12.08 11.99 2.01
N PHE A 107 -12.83 10.91 2.26
CA PHE A 107 -12.33 9.76 3.02
C PHE A 107 -11.00 9.23 2.46
N ARG A 108 -10.88 9.21 1.13
CA ARG A 108 -9.66 8.90 0.38
C ARG A 108 -9.08 10.20 -0.18
N ASP A 109 -8.34 10.94 0.64
CA ASP A 109 -7.59 12.12 0.21
C ASP A 109 -6.55 11.75 -0.86
N ILE A 110 -6.20 12.72 -1.72
CA ILE A 110 -5.40 12.49 -2.93
C ILE A 110 -4.04 11.87 -2.61
N GLU A 111 -3.39 12.31 -1.54
CA GLU A 111 -2.05 11.85 -1.11
C GLU A 111 -1.99 10.34 -0.78
N ARG A 112 -3.14 9.71 -0.49
CA ARG A 112 -3.21 8.27 -0.21
C ARG A 112 -3.10 7.42 -1.49
N ALA A 113 -3.49 7.99 -2.64
CA ALA A 113 -3.42 7.32 -3.93
C ALA A 113 -1.99 7.10 -4.45
N PRO A 114 -1.10 8.12 -4.56
CA PRO A 114 0.27 7.92 -4.99
C PRO A 114 1.01 6.98 -4.06
N ARG A 115 0.83 7.08 -2.74
CA ARG A 115 1.40 6.11 -1.78
C ARG A 115 1.01 4.68 -2.11
N THR A 116 -0.25 4.41 -2.45
CA THR A 116 -0.69 3.08 -2.88
C THR A 116 0.02 2.64 -4.17
N ALA A 117 0.17 3.53 -5.14
CA ALA A 117 0.87 3.25 -6.39
C ALA A 117 2.39 3.02 -6.20
N THR A 118 3.03 3.77 -5.30
CA THR A 118 4.44 3.63 -4.94
C THR A 118 4.76 2.21 -4.51
N HIS A 119 3.90 1.56 -3.73
CA HIS A 119 4.08 0.15 -3.36
C HIS A 119 4.11 -0.77 -4.59
N CYS A 120 3.16 -0.59 -5.51
CA CYS A 120 3.12 -1.36 -6.75
C CYS A 120 4.39 -1.17 -7.59
N HIS A 121 4.90 0.06 -7.67
CA HIS A 121 6.11 0.39 -8.43
C HIS A 121 7.36 -0.18 -7.78
N LEU A 122 7.58 0.07 -6.48
CA LEU A 122 8.72 -0.47 -5.72
C LEU A 122 8.73 -2.00 -5.77
N GLY A 123 7.58 -2.64 -5.67
CA GLY A 123 7.48 -4.09 -5.81
C GLY A 123 7.88 -4.61 -7.17
N ASN A 124 7.45 -3.96 -8.25
CA ASN A 124 7.89 -4.34 -9.59
C ASN A 124 9.40 -4.14 -9.77
N ILE A 125 9.96 -3.02 -9.26
CA ILE A 125 11.40 -2.75 -9.33
C ILE A 125 12.18 -3.84 -8.59
N ALA A 126 11.77 -4.20 -7.37
CA ALA A 126 12.39 -5.27 -6.60
C ALA A 126 12.32 -6.61 -7.34
N TYR A 127 11.19 -6.94 -7.96
CA TYR A 127 11.07 -8.15 -8.78
C TYR A 127 12.00 -8.16 -10.01
N TRP A 128 12.08 -7.04 -10.73
CA TRP A 128 12.87 -6.96 -11.96
C TRP A 128 14.37 -7.00 -11.69
N LEU A 129 14.83 -6.24 -10.70
CA LEU A 129 16.24 -6.17 -10.35
C LEU A 129 16.69 -7.32 -9.46
N LYS A 130 15.75 -8.00 -8.78
CA LYS A 130 16.05 -9.00 -7.73
C LYS A 130 16.97 -8.43 -6.66
N LYS A 131 16.81 -7.14 -6.35
CA LYS A 131 17.56 -6.41 -5.33
C LYS A 131 16.62 -5.95 -4.23
N GLU A 132 17.13 -5.97 -3.01
CA GLU A 132 16.50 -5.28 -1.89
C GLU A 132 16.53 -3.76 -2.12
N ILE A 133 15.47 -3.07 -1.71
CA ILE A 133 15.35 -1.62 -1.78
C ILE A 133 15.24 -1.08 -0.36
N ILE A 134 16.17 -0.19 0.01
CA ILE A 134 16.04 0.65 1.21
C ILE A 134 15.36 1.95 0.77
N TRP A 135 14.23 2.28 1.37
CA TRP A 135 13.36 3.38 0.95
C TRP A 135 13.17 4.40 2.08
N ASP A 136 13.28 5.69 1.76
CA ASP A 136 12.86 6.79 2.61
C ASP A 136 11.39 7.14 2.25
N PRO A 137 10.39 6.78 3.08
CA PRO A 137 8.99 7.05 2.78
C PRO A 137 8.55 8.50 2.97
N GLU A 138 9.40 9.34 3.58
CA GLU A 138 9.15 10.76 3.76
C GLU A 138 9.71 11.56 2.58
N LYS A 139 10.92 11.22 2.12
CA LYS A 139 11.53 11.86 0.94
C LYS A 139 11.15 11.22 -0.38
N GLU A 140 10.59 10.02 -0.34
CA GLU A 140 10.34 9.17 -1.51
C GLU A 140 11.60 8.88 -2.33
N GLU A 141 12.67 8.48 -1.64
CA GLU A 141 13.99 8.24 -2.22
C GLU A 141 14.52 6.83 -1.91
N VAL A 142 15.31 6.30 -2.84
CA VAL A 142 16.10 5.08 -2.62
C VAL A 142 17.39 5.43 -1.90
N ILE A 143 17.70 4.73 -0.81
CA ILE A 143 18.90 4.98 -0.02
C ILE A 143 20.03 4.05 -0.47
N GLY A 144 21.15 4.64 -0.89
CA GLY A 144 22.43 3.93 -1.04
C GLY A 144 22.57 3.01 -2.27
N ASP A 145 21.58 2.96 -3.17
CA ASP A 145 21.64 2.14 -4.39
C ASP A 145 21.42 2.98 -5.67
N PRO A 146 22.50 3.43 -6.33
CA PRO A 146 22.40 4.23 -7.55
C PRO A 146 21.73 3.52 -8.73
N GLU A 147 21.77 2.19 -8.78
CA GLU A 147 21.12 1.43 -9.85
C GLU A 147 19.61 1.48 -9.66
N VAL A 148 19.13 1.13 -8.47
CA VAL A 148 17.68 1.16 -8.14
C VAL A 148 17.15 2.59 -8.20
N SER A 149 17.93 3.58 -7.77
CA SER A 149 17.56 5.02 -7.83
C SER A 149 17.24 5.49 -9.26
N ARG A 150 17.80 4.87 -10.30
CA ARG A 150 17.47 5.23 -11.70
C ARG A 150 16.11 4.73 -12.16
N TRP A 151 15.48 3.80 -11.44
CA TRP A 151 14.19 3.22 -11.81
C TRP A 151 12.98 3.98 -11.24
N ILE A 152 13.21 4.83 -10.23
CA ILE A 152 12.13 5.65 -9.64
C ILE A 152 11.85 6.91 -10.45
N ASP A 153 12.63 7.17 -11.50
CA ASP A 153 12.37 8.23 -12.46
C ASP A 153 12.55 7.73 -13.90
N ARG A 154 12.10 8.54 -14.86
CA ARG A 154 12.24 8.31 -16.29
C ARG A 154 12.65 9.60 -16.99
N PRO A 155 13.44 9.52 -18.08
CA PRO A 155 13.68 10.66 -18.95
C PRO A 155 12.35 11.32 -19.34
N LYS A 156 12.24 12.63 -19.12
CA LYS A 156 11.07 13.40 -19.53
C LYS A 156 11.12 13.60 -21.05
N ARG A 157 9.94 13.72 -21.66
CA ARG A 157 9.85 13.93 -23.10
C ARG A 157 10.13 15.39 -23.40
N GLU A 158 11.13 15.68 -24.21
CA GLU A 158 11.41 17.05 -24.68
C GLU A 158 10.18 17.69 -25.38
N PRO A 159 9.94 19.01 -25.22
CA PRO A 159 10.66 19.97 -24.36
C PRO A 159 10.11 20.05 -22.91
N PHE A 160 9.38 19.04 -22.43
CA PHE A 160 8.68 19.09 -21.15
C PHE A 160 9.59 18.66 -20.00
N THR A 161 9.84 19.57 -19.05
CA THR A 161 10.62 19.32 -17.83
C THR A 161 9.76 19.50 -16.57
N ILE A 162 10.22 18.92 -15.45
CA ILE A 162 9.72 19.23 -14.11
C ILE A 162 10.81 20.10 -13.48
N GLY A 163 10.45 21.33 -13.08
CA GLY A 163 11.37 22.30 -12.47
C GLY A 163 11.53 22.11 -10.98
#